data_AF-A0A164FRH5-F1
#
_entry.id   AF-A0A164FRH5-F1
#
_cell.length_a   1.000
_cell.length_b   1.000
_cell.length_c   1.000
_cell.angle_alpha   90.00
_cell.angle_beta   90.00
_cell.angle_gamma   90.00
#
_symmetry.space_group_name_H-M   'P 1'
#
loop_
_entity.id
_entity.type
_entity.pdbx_description
1 polymer ?
#
loop_
_entity_poly.entity_id
_entity_poly.type
_entity_poly.pdbx_seq_one_letter_code
_entity_poly.pdbx_strand_id
1 'polypeptide(L)'
;DDRNVQLVVLCSQPPTYQLLRRVAQALPVHLSIVAPSITFNVETFPNEAVVMVKSVQGHGLAGDILVKVSLTSLVVRVEQLAAAAAAATVATNGTAST
;
A
#
# COMPACT_ATOMS: atom_id res chain seq x y z
N ASP A 1 -6.46 17.61 -11.33
CA ASP A 1 -6.67 17.22 -9.93
C ASP A 1 -6.06 15.86 -9.64
N ASP A 2 -5.12 15.80 -8.70
CA ASP A 2 -4.61 14.55 -8.15
C ASP A 2 -5.67 13.94 -7.22
N ARG A 3 -6.13 12.73 -7.56
CA ARG A 3 -7.14 11.99 -6.80
C ARG A 3 -6.58 10.75 -6.13
N ASN A 4 -5.29 10.51 -6.27
CA ASN A 4 -4.61 9.35 -5.71
C ASN A 4 -3.89 9.78 -4.42
N VAL A 5 -4.30 9.21 -3.30
CA VAL A 5 -3.67 9.43 -2.00
C VAL A 5 -2.94 8.15 -1.60
N GLN A 6 -1.70 8.28 -1.12
CA GLN A 6 -0.93 7.14 -0.63
C GLN A 6 -0.73 7.23 0.88
N LEU A 7 -1.12 6.17 1.60
CA LEU A 7 -0.80 5.96 3.00
C LEU A 7 0.17 4.81 3.14
N VAL A 8 1.12 4.94 4.06
CA VAL A 8 2.08 3.89 4.39
C VAL A 8 1.87 3.49 5.85
N VAL A 9 1.48 2.23 6.06
CA VAL A 9 1.30 1.66 7.39
C VAL A 9 2.56 0.91 7.76
N LEU A 10 3.11 1.26 8.92
CA LEU A 10 4.29 0.62 9.47
C LEU A 10 3.92 -0.49 10.45
N CYS A 11 4.19 -1.71 10.02
CA CYS A 11 4.06 -2.91 10.81
C CYS A 11 5.36 -3.16 11.60
N SER A 12 5.22 -3.65 12.83
CA SER A 12 6.35 -4.08 13.67
C SER A 12 7.05 -5.33 13.11
N GLN A 13 6.33 -6.14 12.36
CA GLN A 13 6.82 -7.34 11.67
C GLN A 13 6.54 -7.25 10.15
N PRO A 14 7.25 -8.02 9.31
CA PRO A 14 6.96 -8.09 7.89
C PRO A 14 5.47 -8.37 7.62
N PRO A 15 4.82 -7.57 6.75
CA PRO A 15 3.41 -7.77 6.46
C PRO A 15 3.19 -9.13 5.81
N THR A 16 2.25 -9.90 6.34
CA THR A 16 1.86 -11.20 5.80
C THR A 16 0.57 -11.09 4.99
N TYR A 17 0.35 -12.05 4.09
CA TYR A 17 -0.92 -12.14 3.35
C TYR A 17 -2.14 -12.20 4.28
N GLN A 18 -2.00 -12.87 5.43
CA GLN A 18 -3.03 -12.95 6.46
C GLN A 18 -3.36 -11.58 7.07
N LEU A 19 -2.34 -10.78 7.36
CA LEU A 19 -2.54 -9.41 7.85
C LEU A 19 -3.25 -8.55 6.81
N LEU A 20 -2.82 -8.62 5.54
CA LEU A 20 -3.44 -7.88 4.45
C LEU A 20 -4.94 -8.23 4.30
N ARG A 21 -5.25 -9.53 4.31
CA ARG A 21 -6.63 -10.02 4.24
C ARG A 21 -7.46 -9.54 5.44
N ARG A 22 -6.91 -9.59 6.65
CA ARG A 22 -7.59 -9.13 7.87
C ARG A 22 -7.88 -7.64 7.81
N VAL A 23 -6.91 -6.84 7.36
CA VAL A 23 -7.06 -5.39 7.18
C VAL A 23 -8.15 -5.09 6.15
N ALA A 24 -8.16 -5.80 5.02
CA ALA A 24 -9.18 -5.60 3.99
C ALA A 24 -10.60 -5.99 4.41
N GLN A 25 -10.75 -6.95 5.32
CA GLN A 25 -12.05 -7.30 5.89
C GLN A 25 -12.49 -6.31 6.97
N ALA A 26 -11.56 -5.79 7.78
CA ALA A 26 -11.87 -4.89 8.88
C ALA A 26 -12.09 -3.44 8.43
N LEU A 27 -11.35 -2.97 7.42
CA LEU A 27 -11.41 -1.60 6.93
C LEU A 27 -12.83 -1.16 6.53
N PRO A 28 -13.58 -1.90 5.69
CA PRO A 28 -14.96 -1.54 5.34
C PRO A 28 -15.86 -1.37 6.57
N VAL A 29 -15.69 -2.24 7.57
CA VAL A 29 -16.48 -2.22 8.81
C VAL A 29 -16.15 -1.00 9.66
N HIS A 30 -14.87 -0.62 9.74
CA HIS A 30 -14.47 0.60 10.47
C HIS A 30 -14.90 1.86 9.71
N LEU A 31 -14.83 1.85 8.38
CA LEU A 31 -15.23 2.96 7.53
C LEU A 31 -16.74 3.22 7.59
N SER A 32 -17.57 2.18 7.70
CA SER A 32 -19.02 2.35 7.83
C SER A 32 -19.44 2.98 9.15
N ILE A 33 -18.63 2.89 10.20
CA ILE A 33 -18.89 3.55 11.50
C ILE A 33 -18.63 5.06 11.40
N VAL A 34 -17.54 5.46 10.73
CA VAL A 34 -17.15 6.87 10.62
C VAL A 34 -17.87 7.62 9.49
N ALA A 35 -18.30 6.88 8.46
CA ALA A 35 -18.98 7.42 7.28
C ALA A 35 -20.08 6.46 6.80
N PRO A 36 -21.20 6.32 7.54
CA PRO A 36 -22.25 5.34 7.25
C PRO A 36 -23.00 5.62 5.94
N SER A 37 -22.98 6.86 5.45
CA SER A 37 -23.63 7.26 4.20
C SER A 37 -22.78 7.00 2.97
N ILE A 38 -21.54 6.54 3.14
CA ILE A 38 -20.59 6.34 2.05
C ILE A 38 -20.30 4.85 1.93
N THR A 39 -20.50 4.29 0.75
CA THR A 39 -20.06 2.93 0.46
C THR A 39 -18.60 2.95 0.05
N PHE A 40 -17.77 2.08 0.62
CA PHE A 40 -16.37 1.94 0.23
C PHE A 40 -16.13 0.56 -0.37
N ASN A 41 -15.51 0.51 -1.55
CA ASN A 41 -14.97 -0.70 -2.14
C ASN A 41 -13.51 -0.85 -1.70
N VAL A 42 -13.15 -2.04 -1.24
CA VAL A 42 -11.80 -2.35 -0.76
C VAL A 42 -11.24 -3.52 -1.56
N GLU A 43 -10.17 -3.26 -2.29
CA GLU A 43 -9.44 -4.24 -3.11
C GLU A 43 -8.07 -4.52 -2.49
N THR A 44 -7.56 -5.74 -2.61
CA THR A 44 -6.23 -6.10 -2.12
C THR A 44 -5.30 -6.52 -3.24
N PHE A 45 -4.06 -6.05 -3.16
CA PHE A 45 -2.98 -6.38 -4.08
C PHE A 45 -1.87 -7.08 -3.29
N PRO A 46 -1.94 -8.41 -3.14
CA PRO A 46 -1.02 -9.14 -2.28
C PRO A 46 0.43 -9.12 -2.75
N ASN A 47 0.66 -9.08 -4.06
CA ASN A 47 2.00 -8.99 -4.64
C ASN A 47 2.72 -7.68 -4.27
N GLU A 48 1.97 -6.62 -4.00
CA GLU A 48 2.50 -5.31 -3.62
C GLU A 48 2.34 -5.00 -2.12
N ALA A 49 1.75 -5.92 -1.34
CA ALA A 49 1.34 -5.68 0.04
C ALA A 49 0.48 -4.40 0.21
N VAL A 50 -0.46 -4.19 -0.73
CA VAL A 50 -1.28 -2.99 -0.82
C VAL A 50 -2.76 -3.30 -0.62
N VAL A 51 -3.46 -2.38 0.04
CA VAL A 51 -4.93 -2.31 0.08
C VAL A 51 -5.37 -1.03 -0.61
N MET A 52 -6.29 -1.12 -1.57
CA MET A 52 -6.86 0.02 -2.26
C MET A 52 -8.28 0.27 -1.75
N VAL A 53 -8.55 1.48 -1.31
CA VAL A 53 -9.87 1.90 -0.87
C VAL A 53 -10.41 2.92 -1.87
N LYS A 54 -11.58 2.63 -2.42
CA LYS A 54 -12.30 3.49 -3.36
C LYS A 54 -13.66 3.80 -2.77
N SER A 55 -14.07 5.06 -2.78
CA SER A 55 -15.45 5.37 -2.46
C SER A 55 -16.36 5.03 -3.65
N VAL A 56 -17.51 4.43 -3.38
CA VAL A 56 -18.56 4.11 -4.35
C VAL A 56 -19.70 5.09 -4.08
N GLN A 57 -19.75 6.20 -4.83
CA GLN A 57 -20.83 7.20 -4.90
C GLN A 57 -21.43 7.73 -3.57
N GLY A 58 -21.59 9.06 -3.47
CA GLY A 58 -22.56 9.66 -2.54
C GLY A 58 -22.02 10.62 -1.47
N HIS A 59 -20.78 11.09 -1.58
CA HIS A 59 -20.18 12.04 -0.62
C HIS A 59 -20.26 13.51 -1.04
N GLY A 60 -20.94 13.82 -2.15
CA GLY A 60 -21.21 15.20 -2.59
C GLY A 60 -19.97 15.99 -3.05
N LEU A 61 -18.78 15.37 -3.07
CA LEU A 61 -17.54 15.95 -3.58
C LEU A 61 -17.31 15.55 -5.03
N ALA A 62 -16.79 16.47 -5.84
CA ALA A 62 -16.52 16.24 -7.25
C ALA A 62 -15.32 15.31 -7.45
N GLY A 63 -15.59 14.02 -7.60
CA GLY A 63 -14.63 13.01 -8.04
C GLY A 63 -14.21 12.04 -6.93
N ASP A 64 -14.19 10.75 -7.29
CA ASP A 64 -13.80 9.68 -6.37
C ASP A 64 -12.32 9.77 -6.01
N ILE A 65 -12.00 9.78 -4.71
CA ILE A 65 -10.63 9.71 -4.20
C ILE A 65 -10.21 8.24 -4.11
N LEU A 66 -9.05 7.93 -4.67
CA LEU A 66 -8.42 6.61 -4.60
C LEU A 66 -7.38 6.61 -3.48
N VAL A 67 -7.52 5.71 -2.52
CA VAL A 67 -6.59 5.64 -1.37
C VAL A 67 -5.80 4.34 -1.44
N LYS A 68 -4.50 4.45 -1.74
CA LYS A 68 -3.55 3.33 -1.75
C LYS A 68 -2.90 3.22 -0.37
N VAL A 69 -3.18 2.14 0.36
CA VAL A 69 -2.59 1.82 1.65
C VAL A 69 -1.51 0.76 1.46
N SER A 70 -0.24 1.14 1.54
CA SER A 70 0.90 0.23 1.48
C SER A 70 1.28 -0.24 2.88
N LEU A 71 1.32 -1.55 3.12
CA LEU A 71 1.83 -2.11 4.35
C LEU A 71 3.32 -2.39 4.20
N THR A 72 4.12 -1.92 5.14
CA THR A 72 5.57 -2.15 5.14
C THR A 72 6.08 -2.31 6.56
N SER A 73 7.31 -2.80 6.72
CA SER A 73 7.97 -2.92 8.03
C SER A 73 9.39 -2.41 7.94
N LEU A 74 9.98 -2.02 9.07
CA LEU A 74 11.38 -1.57 9.11
C LEU A 74 12.34 -2.67 8.64
N VAL A 75 12.06 -3.93 8.98
CA VAL A 75 12.87 -5.09 8.57
C VAL A 75 12.91 -5.20 7.05
N VAL A 76 11.74 -5.21 6.41
CA VAL A 76 11.62 -5.30 4.95
C VAL A 76 12.25 -4.09 4.25
N ARG A 77 12.14 -2.88 4.84
CA ARG A 77 12.78 -1.68 4.28
C ARG A 77 14.30 -1.74 4.35
N VAL A 78 14.87 -2.26 5.44
CA VAL A 78 16.32 -2.44 5.57
C VAL A 78 16.82 -3.48 4.56
N GLU A 79 16.12 -4.59 4.39
CA GLU A 79 16.47 -5.64 3.43
C GLU A 79 16.37 -5.14 1.97
N GLN A 80 15.34 -4.38 1.63
CA GLN A 80 15.20 -3.81 0.28
C GLN A 80 16.19 -2.69 -0.01
N LEU A 81 16.54 -1.86 0.99
CA LEU A 81 17.63 -0.90 0.83
C LEU A 81 18.98 -1.60 0.64
N ALA A 82 19.23 -2.67 1.41
CA ALA A 82 20.44 -3.46 1.28
C ALA A 82 20.51 -4.17 -0.09
N ALA A 83 19.39 -4.72 -0.56
CA ALA A 83 19.29 -5.33 -1.88
C ALA A 83 19.46 -4.31 -3.02
N ALA A 84 18.87 -3.12 -2.89
CA ALA A 84 19.03 -2.04 -3.85
C ALA A 84 20.47 -1.50 -3.89
N ALA A 85 21.12 -1.38 -2.74
CA ALA A 85 22.53 -1.00 -2.65
C ALA A 85 23.45 -2.06 -3.28
N ALA A 86 23.18 -3.35 -3.04
CA ALA A 86 23.93 -4.45 -3.64
C ALA A 86 23.73 -4.52 -5.17
N ALA A 87 22.51 -4.27 -5.67
CA ALA A 87 22.25 -4.21 -7.11
C ALA A 87 22.97 -3.02 -7.78
N ALA A 88 23.09 -1.89 -7.08
CA ALA A 88 23.81 -0.72 -7.58
C ALA A 88 25.33 -0.95 -7.71
N THR A 89 25.95 -1.73 -6.82
CA THR A 89 27.38 -2.11 -6.93
C THR A 89 27.66 -3.08 -8.09
N VAL A 90 26.70 -3.93 -8.45
CA VAL A 90 26.84 -4.85 -9.58
C VAL A 90 26.74 -4.10 -10.91
N ALA A 91 25.90 -3.06 -11.00
CA ALA A 91 25.73 -2.25 -12.20
C ALA A 91 26.99 -1.43 -12.57
N THR A 92 27.79 -0.99 -11.59
CA THR A 92 29.04 -0.26 -11.83
C THR A 92 30.23 -1.15 -12.19
N ASN A 93 30.17 -2.46 -11.93
CA ASN A 93 31.29 -3.38 -12.21
C ASN A 93 31.19 -4.08 -13.59
N GLY A 94 30.15 -3.78 -14.39
CA GLY A 94 29.91 -4.37 -15.71
C GLY A 94 30.45 -3.59 -16.90
N THR A 95 31.09 -2.43 -16.72
CA THR A 95 31.56 -1.58 -17.84
C THR A 95 33.08 -1.35 -17.87
N ALA A 96 33.85 -2.16 -17.13
CA ALA A 96 35.31 -2.12 -17.17
C ALA A 96 35.89 -3.49 -17.56
N SER A 97 35.72 -3.89 -18.82
CA SER A 97 36.64 -4.84 -19.44
C SER A 97 36.66 -4.68 -20.96
N THR A 98 37.79 -4.12 -21.44
CA THR A 98 38.50 -4.35 -22.71
C THR A 98 37.74 -4.30 -24.03
#